data_AF-A0A847CZP2-F1
#
_entry.id   AF-A0A847CZP2-F1
#
_cell.length_a   1.000
_cell.length_b   1.000
_cell.length_c   1.000
_cell.angle_alpha   90.00
_cell.angle_beta   90.00
_cell.angle_gamma   90.00
#
_symmetry.space_group_name_H-M   'P 1'
#
loop_
_entity.id
_entity.type
_entity.pdbx_description
1 polymer ?
#
loop_
_entity_poly.entity_id
_entity_poly.type
_entity_poly.pdbx_seq_one_letter_code
_entity_poly.pdbx_strand_id
1 'polypeptide(L)'
;MYFYAQLNEHNICTGVSQLSGEITANNMIPITEMNVDLLWRKYENGQWSEEKFEPISTAPITEFEETKRRLDDVEMAIAAILGGAV
;
A
#
# COMPACT_ATOMS: atom_id res chain seq x y z
N MET A 1 -19.90 1.20 -18.69
CA MET A 1 -18.81 0.75 -17.80
C MET A 1 -18.11 2.00 -17.34
N TYR A 2 -18.05 2.22 -16.03
CA TYR A 2 -17.71 3.51 -15.47
C TYR A 2 -16.51 3.36 -14.53
N PHE A 3 -15.54 4.24 -14.67
CA PHE A 3 -14.33 4.22 -13.85
C PHE A 3 -14.34 5.40 -12.90
N TYR A 4 -13.91 5.15 -11.67
CA TYR A 4 -13.87 6.17 -10.63
C TYR A 4 -12.58 6.06 -9.83
N ALA A 5 -12.03 7.23 -9.49
CA ALA A 5 -11.08 7.38 -8.41
C ALA A 5 -11.84 7.66 -7.10
N GLN A 6 -11.51 6.90 -6.06
CA GLN A 6 -12.12 7.00 -4.74
C GLN A 6 -11.26 7.90 -3.86
N LEU A 7 -11.83 9.00 -3.37
CA LEU A 7 -11.14 9.93 -2.50
C LEU A 7 -11.44 9.66 -1.03
N ASN A 8 -10.45 9.88 -0.17
CA ASN A 8 -10.64 9.98 1.27
C ASN A 8 -11.04 11.41 1.70
N GLU A 9 -11.16 11.64 3.01
CA GLU A 9 -11.54 12.93 3.61
C GLU A 9 -10.57 14.08 3.30
N HIS A 10 -9.35 13.77 2.85
CA HIS A 10 -8.32 14.74 2.47
C HIS A 10 -8.19 14.95 0.95
N ASN A 11 -9.16 14.46 0.18
CA ASN A 11 -9.15 14.46 -1.28
C ASN A 11 -7.99 13.66 -1.90
N ILE A 12 -7.44 12.68 -1.18
CA ILE A 12 -6.40 11.78 -1.69
C ILE A 12 -7.06 10.52 -2.25
N CYS A 13 -6.67 10.12 -3.45
CA CYS A 13 -7.15 8.89 -4.07
C CYS A 13 -6.59 7.67 -3.32
N THR A 14 -7.47 6.85 -2.75
CA THR A 14 -7.09 5.62 -2.04
C THR A 14 -7.50 4.36 -2.79
N GLY A 15 -8.28 4.51 -3.87
CA GLY A 15 -8.74 3.39 -4.67
C GLY A 15 -9.16 3.80 -6.08
N VAL A 16 -9.13 2.84 -6.99
CA VAL A 16 -9.67 2.97 -8.35
C VAL A 16 -10.67 1.84 -8.56
N SER A 17 -11.81 2.12 -9.17
CA SER A 17 -12.87 1.13 -9.33
C SER A 17 -13.54 1.19 -10.69
N GLN A 18 -14.02 0.02 -11.10
CA GLN A 18 -14.82 -0.18 -12.29
C GLN A 18 -16.21 -0.62 -11.86
N LEU A 19 -17.21 0.14 -12.26
CA LEU A 19 -18.60 -0.08 -11.87
C LEU A 19 -19.47 -0.34 -13.10
N SER A 20 -20.56 -1.08 -12.87
CA SER A 20 -21.56 -1.42 -13.88
C SER A 20 -22.51 -0.26 -14.20
N GLY A 21 -22.63 0.71 -13.29
CA GLY A 21 -23.46 1.91 -13.46
C GLY A 21 -22.77 3.18 -12.96
N GLU A 22 -23.40 4.33 -13.21
CA GLU A 22 -22.95 5.63 -12.73
C GLU A 22 -23.23 5.80 -11.25
N ILE A 23 -22.28 6.40 -10.53
CA ILE A 23 -22.44 6.86 -9.17
C ILE A 23 -22.26 8.37 -9.13
N THR A 24 -23.16 9.05 -8.42
CA THR A 24 -23.04 10.46 -8.06
C THR A 24 -22.71 10.53 -6.59
N ALA A 25 -21.43 10.61 -6.26
CA ALA A 25 -20.94 10.79 -4.89
C ALA A 25 -19.74 11.74 -4.90
N ASN A 26 -19.64 12.61 -3.89
CA ASN A 26 -18.62 13.67 -3.84
C ASN A 26 -17.18 13.13 -3.81
N ASN A 27 -16.99 11.92 -3.28
CA ASN A 27 -15.71 11.24 -3.16
C ASN A 27 -15.42 10.29 -4.33
N MET A 28 -16.27 10.26 -5.36
CA MET A 28 -16.12 9.39 -6.53
C MET A 28 -15.89 10.26 -7.76
N ILE A 29 -14.62 10.46 -8.11
CA ILE A 29 -14.25 11.27 -9.27
C ILE A 29 -14.28 10.39 -10.52
N PRO A 30 -15.12 10.69 -11.53
CA PRO A 30 -15.12 9.97 -12.79
C PRO A 30 -13.77 10.08 -13.48
N ILE A 31 -13.25 8.96 -13.98
CA ILE A 31 -12.01 8.90 -14.76
C ILE A 31 -12.27 8.17 -16.08
N THR A 32 -11.42 8.40 -17.08
CA THR A 32 -11.61 7.84 -18.43
C THR A 32 -11.28 6.36 -18.52
N GLU A 33 -10.36 5.89 -17.70
CA GLU A 33 -9.85 4.52 -17.70
C GLU A 33 -9.40 4.09 -16.30
N MET A 34 -9.14 2.80 -16.13
CA MET A 34 -8.58 2.27 -14.89
C MET A 34 -7.13 2.71 -14.73
N ASN A 35 -6.92 3.89 -14.13
CA ASN A 35 -5.62 4.49 -13.95
C ASN A 35 -5.14 4.41 -12.49
N VAL A 36 -4.34 3.40 -12.19
CA VAL A 36 -3.76 3.18 -10.86
C VAL A 36 -2.67 4.19 -10.49
N ASP A 37 -2.13 4.97 -11.44
CA ASP A 37 -1.16 6.02 -11.12
C ASP A 37 -1.78 7.17 -10.30
N LEU A 38 -3.11 7.29 -10.34
CA LEU A 38 -3.86 8.24 -9.54
C LEU A 38 -3.83 7.90 -8.04
N LEU A 39 -3.50 6.66 -7.66
CA LEU A 39 -3.39 6.28 -6.27
C LEU A 39 -2.41 7.20 -5.54
N TRP A 40 -2.84 7.64 -4.36
CA TRP A 40 -2.13 8.55 -3.47
C TRP A 40 -1.91 9.96 -4.01
N ARG A 41 -2.44 10.30 -5.20
CA ARG A 41 -2.49 11.70 -5.66
C ARG A 41 -3.67 12.42 -5.02
N LYS A 42 -3.50 13.71 -4.76
CA LYS A 42 -4.55 14.60 -4.26
C LYS A 42 -5.32 15.21 -5.42
N TYR A 43 -6.64 15.35 -5.29
CA TYR A 43 -7.50 15.99 -6.27
C TYR A 43 -8.05 17.31 -5.75
N GLU A 44 -7.68 18.42 -6.38
CA GLU A 44 -8.19 19.74 -6.02
C GLU A 44 -8.48 20.57 -7.27
N ASN A 45 -9.59 21.31 -7.26
CA ASN A 45 -9.99 22.21 -8.35
C ASN A 45 -10.02 21.57 -9.75
N GLY A 46 -10.35 20.27 -9.83
CA GLY A 46 -10.40 19.55 -11.10
C GLY A 46 -9.05 18.99 -11.58
N GLN A 47 -8.00 19.07 -10.76
CA GLN A 47 -6.64 18.65 -11.13
C GLN A 47 -6.04 17.70 -10.10
N TRP A 48 -5.20 16.80 -10.59
CA TRP A 48 -4.43 15.86 -9.77
C TRP A 48 -3.06 16.46 -9.42
N SER A 49 -2.61 16.26 -8.19
CA SER A 49 -1.25 16.64 -7.77
C SER A 49 -0.19 15.82 -8.49
N GLU A 50 0.98 16.43 -8.73
CA GLU A 50 2.16 15.71 -9.21
C GLU A 50 2.79 14.82 -8.11
N GLU A 51 2.72 15.26 -6.87
CA GLU A 51 3.19 14.53 -5.69
C GLU A 51 2.21 13.41 -5.29
N LYS A 52 2.76 12.34 -4.69
CA LYS A 52 2.02 11.24 -4.09
C LYS A 52 2.15 11.26 -2.56
N PHE A 53 1.03 11.10 -1.87
CA PHE A 53 0.87 11.13 -0.42
C PHE A 53 0.63 9.71 0.09
N GLU A 54 1.58 8.82 -0.14
CA GLU A 54 1.50 7.44 0.34
C GLU A 54 1.51 7.41 1.87
N PRO A 55 0.69 6.56 2.51
CA PRO A 55 0.74 6.40 3.95
C PRO A 55 2.08 5.81 4.34
N ILE A 56 2.78 6.49 5.24
CA ILE A 56 3.98 5.95 5.85
C ILE A 56 3.54 4.82 6.78
N SER A 57 4.01 3.60 6.53
CA SER A 57 3.76 2.49 7.42
C SER A 57 4.35 2.79 8.80
N THR A 58 3.50 2.77 9.83
CA THR A 58 3.90 2.86 11.24
C THR A 58 3.93 1.50 11.92
N ALA A 59 3.75 0.41 11.16
CA ALA A 59 3.80 -0.93 11.69
C ALA A 59 5.16 -1.15 12.39
N PRO A 60 5.16 -1.60 13.65
CA PRO A 60 6.41 -1.81 14.37
C PRO A 60 7.23 -2.90 13.66
N ILE A 61 8.48 -2.58 13.36
CA ILE A 61 9.44 -3.51 12.74
C ILE A 61 9.83 -4.68 13.67
N THR A 62 9.31 -4.69 14.90
CA THR A 62 9.66 -5.64 15.96
C THR A 62 9.44 -7.09 15.56
N GLU A 63 8.36 -7.40 14.83
CA GLU A 63 8.12 -8.79 14.38
C GLU A 63 9.16 -9.26 13.36
N PHE A 64 9.59 -8.36 12.47
CA PHE A 64 10.63 -8.66 11.48
C PHE A 64 12.00 -8.83 12.16
N GLU A 65 12.34 -7.95 13.09
CA GLU A 65 13.57 -8.03 13.88
C GLU A 65 13.62 -9.29 14.76
N GLU A 66 12.51 -9.64 15.41
CA GLU A 66 12.38 -10.85 16.20
C GLU A 66 12.56 -12.10 15.33
N THR A 67 11.94 -12.13 14.15
CA THR A 67 12.08 -13.23 13.20
C THR A 67 13.53 -13.39 12.76
N LYS A 68 14.22 -12.28 12.48
CA LYS A 68 15.64 -12.29 12.12
C LYS A 68 16.51 -12.84 13.25
N ARG A 69 16.27 -12.42 14.48
CA ARG A 69 16.99 -12.92 15.66
C ARG A 69 16.80 -14.43 15.85
N ARG A 70 15.55 -14.91 15.70
CA ARG A 70 15.23 -16.33 15.78
C ARG A 70 15.91 -17.14 14.68
N LEU A 71 16.08 -16.58 13.48
CA LEU A 71 16.83 -17.21 12.40
C LEU A 71 18.31 -17.34 12.77
N ASP A 72 18.93 -16.27 13.26
CA ASP A 72 20.34 -16.28 13.70
C ASP A 72 20.59 -17.33 14.79
N ASP A 73 19.68 -17.44 15.77
CA ASP A 73 19.76 -18.46 16.85
C ASP A 73 19.64 -19.89 16.30
N VAL A 74 18.77 -20.12 15.32
CA VAL A 74 18.60 -21.42 14.66
C VAL A 74 19.84 -21.77 13.84
N GLU A 75 20.41 -20.82 13.10
CA GLU A 75 21.64 -21.03 12.33
C GLU A 75 22.82 -21.40 13.23
N MET A 76 22.96 -20.73 14.38
CA MET A 76 23.97 -21.07 15.38
C MET A 76 23.77 -22.48 15.95
N ALA A 77 22.53 -22.86 16.27
CA ALA A 77 22.23 -24.20 16.78
C ALA A 77 22.54 -25.29 15.76
N ILE A 78 22.23 -25.06 14.47
CA ILE A 78 22.57 -25.96 13.37
C ILE A 78 24.09 -26.08 13.22
N ALA A 79 24.82 -24.96 13.27
CA ALA A 79 26.28 -24.97 13.19
C ALA A 79 26.93 -25.74 14.35
N ALA A 80 26.38 -25.66 15.56
CA ALA A 80 26.84 -26.41 16.71
C ALA A 80 26.57 -27.93 16.57
N ILE A 81 25.43 -28.31 16.02
CA ILE A 81 25.08 -29.73 15.77
C ILE A 81 25.93 -30.33 14.64
N LEU A 82 26.17 -29.57 13.57
CA LEU A 82 26.94 -30.03 12.41
C LEU A 82 28.46 -29.93 12.60
N GLY A 83 28.94 -28.96 13.39
CA GLY A 83 30.36 -28.74 13.68
C GLY A 83 30.90 -29.53 14.88
N GLY A 84 30.04 -30.22 15.63
CA GLY A 84 30.40 -31.00 16.83
C GLY A 84 30.96 -32.41 16.57
N ALA A 85 31.34 -32.75 15.33
CA ALA A 85 31.97 -34.03 14.99
C ALA A 85 33.34 -33.82 14.32
N VAL A 86 34.37 -33.59 15.14
CA VAL A 86 35.79 -33.88 14.86
C VAL A 86 36.50 -34.26 16.15
#